data_AF-A0A1G8KTL6-F1
#
_entry.id   AF-A0A1G8KTL6-F1
#
_cell.length_a   1.000
_cell.length_b   1.000
_cell.length_c   1.000
_cell.angle_alpha   90.00
_cell.angle_beta   90.00
_cell.angle_gamma   90.00
#
_symmetry.space_group_name_H-M   'P 1'
#
loop_
_entity.id
_entity.type
_entity.pdbx_description
1 polymer ?
#
loop_
_entity_poly.entity_id
_entity_poly.type
_entity_poly.pdbx_seq_one_letter_code
_entity_poly.pdbx_strand_id
1 'polypeptide(L)'
;MYDRGVFSTAAGFQVAFVTFVRVFDMFDFSAVRFPDLVGVAGCALYILNYSLLTVRRMYGDSLAYFGVNLAAAACVLFSLAGNFNLAAAVIQCFWILASLLAIGIRLARSRGPGWEDG
;
A
#
# COMPACT_ATOMS: atom_id res chain seq x y z
N MET A 1 -0.57 -18.86 51.26
CA MET A 1 -1.34 -18.46 50.06
C MET A 1 -0.35 -17.91 49.05
N TYR A 2 0.02 -18.69 48.03
CA TYR A 2 0.97 -18.27 47.00
C TYR A 2 0.20 -17.60 45.85
N ASP A 3 0.55 -16.35 45.56
CA ASP A 3 -0.18 -15.48 44.63
C ASP A 3 -0.01 -15.93 43.17
N ARG A 4 -1.05 -16.55 42.61
CA ARG A 4 -1.08 -17.02 41.22
C ARG A 4 -1.13 -15.87 40.19
N GLY A 5 -1.37 -14.62 40.62
CA GLY A 5 -1.44 -13.46 39.73
C GLY A 5 -0.09 -13.05 39.16
N VAL A 6 0.99 -13.19 39.93
CA VAL A 6 2.35 -12.79 39.53
C VAL A 6 2.93 -13.75 38.48
N PHE A 7 2.65 -15.05 38.58
CA PHE A 7 3.09 -16.03 37.59
C PHE A 7 2.36 -15.91 36.24
N SER A 8 1.08 -15.52 36.25
CA SER A 8 0.30 -15.34 35.01
C SER A 8 0.75 -14.12 34.20
N THR A 9 1.08 -13.02 34.87
CA THR A 9 1.57 -11.79 34.23
C THR A 9 3.00 -11.94 33.70
N ALA A 10 3.90 -12.59 34.47
CA ALA A 10 5.26 -12.90 34.01
C ALA A 10 5.28 -13.84 32.79
N ALA A 11 4.43 -14.88 32.79
CA ALA A 11 4.29 -15.77 31.64
C ALA A 11 3.71 -15.06 30.41
N GLY A 12 2.72 -14.19 30.60
CA GLY A 12 2.16 -13.37 29.51
C GLY A 12 3.18 -12.42 28.88
N PHE A 13 4.01 -11.78 29.71
CA PHE A 13 5.11 -10.94 29.23
C PHE A 13 6.15 -11.76 28.46
N GLN A 14 6.55 -12.92 28.96
CA GLN A 14 7.51 -13.80 28.29
C GLN A 14 6.97 -14.29 26.94
N VAL A 15 5.69 -14.65 26.85
CA VAL A 15 5.06 -15.05 25.59
C VAL A 15 4.99 -13.87 24.62
N ALA A 16 4.60 -12.68 25.08
CA ALA A 16 4.56 -11.47 24.24
C ALA A 16 5.97 -11.11 23.72
N PHE A 17 6.98 -11.19 24.57
CA PHE A 17 8.38 -10.94 24.20
C PHE A 17 8.89 -11.96 23.19
N VAL A 18 8.68 -13.27 23.42
CA VAL A 18 9.06 -14.32 22.46
C VAL A 18 8.31 -14.15 21.14
N THR A 19 7.02 -13.83 21.18
CA THR A 19 6.23 -13.57 19.96
C THR A 19 6.77 -12.35 19.22
N PHE A 20 7.13 -11.28 19.93
CA PHE A 20 7.74 -10.10 19.34
C PHE A 20 9.09 -10.42 18.67
N VAL A 21 9.98 -11.12 19.37
CA VAL A 21 11.27 -11.56 18.82
C VAL A 21 11.06 -12.46 17.60
N ARG A 22 10.10 -13.38 17.64
CA ARG A 22 9.76 -14.27 16.50
C ARG A 22 9.22 -13.51 15.29
N VAL A 23 8.41 -12.48 15.53
CA VAL A 23 7.90 -11.61 14.46
C VAL A 23 9.06 -10.84 13.84
N PHE A 24 9.98 -10.33 14.67
CA PHE A 24 11.17 -9.65 14.18
C PHE A 24 12.09 -10.57 13.37
N ASP A 25 12.35 -11.78 13.88
CA ASP A 25 13.18 -12.80 13.21
C ASP A 25 12.56 -13.34 11.92
N MET A 26 11.24 -13.22 11.74
CA MET A 26 10.55 -13.59 10.49
C MET A 26 10.91 -12.65 9.34
N PHE A 27 11.34 -11.41 9.63
CA PHE A 27 11.81 -10.48 8.62
C PHE A 27 13.27 -10.76 8.28
N ASP A 28 13.50 -11.72 7.39
CA ASP A 28 14.83 -11.97 6.86
C ASP A 28 15.22 -10.88 5.84
N PHE A 29 15.93 -9.86 6.32
CA PHE A 29 16.44 -8.77 5.48
C PHE A 29 17.67 -9.17 4.65
N SER A 30 18.29 -10.32 4.93
CA SER A 30 19.53 -10.74 4.28
C SER A 30 19.32 -11.19 2.81
N ALA A 31 18.10 -11.59 2.46
CA ALA A 31 17.73 -12.10 1.14
C ALA A 31 16.83 -11.15 0.33
N VAL A 32 16.71 -9.88 0.71
CA VAL A 32 15.82 -8.92 0.02
C VAL A 32 16.34 -8.64 -1.39
N ARG A 33 15.54 -8.96 -2.40
CA ARG A 33 15.88 -8.71 -3.80
C ARG A 33 15.38 -7.34 -4.22
N PHE A 34 15.98 -6.80 -5.28
CA PHE A 34 15.58 -5.51 -5.84
C PHE A 34 14.07 -5.40 -6.17
N PRO A 35 13.42 -6.41 -6.79
CA PRO A 35 11.97 -6.35 -7.03
C PRO A 35 11.16 -6.24 -5.73
N ASP A 36 11.60 -6.89 -4.65
CA ASP A 36 10.91 -6.85 -3.35
C ASP A 36 10.96 -5.43 -2.75
N LEU A 37 12.10 -4.74 -2.87
CA LEU A 37 12.23 -3.33 -2.46
C LEU A 37 11.27 -2.42 -3.24
N VAL A 38 11.15 -2.64 -4.55
CA VAL A 38 10.20 -1.88 -5.38
C VAL A 38 8.75 -2.16 -4.95
N GLY A 39 8.43 -3.42 -4.64
CA GLY A 39 7.11 -3.81 -4.11
C GLY A 39 6.80 -3.16 -2.78
N VAL A 40 7.75 -3.19 -1.83
CA VAL A 40 7.64 -2.53 -0.52
C VAL A 40 7.47 -1.02 -0.67
N ALA A 41 8.21 -0.39 -1.59
CA ALA A 41 8.03 1.03 -1.89
C ALA A 41 6.62 1.32 -2.44
N GLY A 42 6.10 0.46 -3.33
CA GLY A 42 4.71 0.54 -3.80
C GLY A 42 3.68 0.40 -2.67
N CYS A 43 3.88 -0.55 -1.76
CA CYS A 43 3.05 -0.70 -0.56
C CYS A 43 3.09 0.55 0.33
N ALA A 44 4.27 1.14 0.53
CA ALA A 44 4.42 2.39 1.29
C ALA A 44 3.65 3.54 0.64
N LEU A 45 3.66 3.64 -0.70
CA LEU A 45 2.86 4.62 -1.43
C LEU A 45 1.35 4.41 -1.22
N TYR A 46 0.85 3.17 -1.22
CA TYR A 46 -0.56 2.90 -0.90
C TYR A 46 -0.92 3.37 0.50
N ILE A 47 -0.10 3.03 1.49
CA ILE A 47 -0.31 3.42 2.89
C ILE A 47 -0.30 4.94 3.01
N LEU A 48 0.66 5.62 2.37
CA LEU A 48 0.75 7.08 2.38
C LEU A 48 -0.46 7.72 1.70
N ASN A 49 -0.86 7.23 0.52
CA ASN A 49 -2.00 7.76 -0.21
C ASN A 49 -3.31 7.63 0.59
N TYR A 50 -3.52 6.46 1.20
CA TYR A 50 -4.67 6.24 2.09
C TYR A 50 -4.58 7.11 3.34
N SER A 51 -3.40 7.24 3.95
CA SER A 51 -3.21 8.10 5.12
C SER A 51 -3.54 9.56 4.82
N LEU A 52 -3.10 10.07 3.66
CA LEU A 52 -3.41 11.41 3.18
C LEU A 52 -4.90 11.60 2.90
N LEU A 53 -5.58 10.56 2.38
CA LEU A 53 -7.03 10.54 2.21
C LEU A 53 -7.74 10.62 3.57
N THR A 54 -7.33 9.82 4.55
CA THR A 54 -7.95 9.76 5.88
C THR A 54 -7.82 11.06 6.65
N VAL A 55 -6.65 11.72 6.58
CA VAL A 55 -6.43 13.04 7.19
C VAL A 55 -6.98 14.20 6.34
N ARG A 56 -7.75 13.89 5.29
CA ARG A 56 -8.38 14.85 4.36
C ARG A 56 -7.40 15.81 3.68
N ARG A 57 -6.14 15.39 3.55
CA ARG A 57 -5.11 16.10 2.77
C ARG A 57 -5.17 15.76 1.29
N MET A 58 -5.75 14.62 0.95
CA MET A 58 -6.12 14.24 -0.42
C MET A 58 -7.62 13.92 -0.48
N TYR A 59 -8.22 14.17 -1.63
CA TYR A 59 -9.60 13.80 -1.91
C TYR A 59 -9.61 12.59 -2.84
N GLY A 60 -10.52 11.65 -2.60
CA GLY A 60 -10.68 10.44 -3.43
C GLY A 60 -11.10 10.73 -4.88
N ASP A 61 -11.47 11.98 -5.17
CA ASP A 61 -11.79 12.48 -6.52
C ASP A 61 -10.62 13.23 -7.18
N SER A 62 -9.48 13.39 -6.50
CA SER A 62 -8.35 14.17 -7.00
C SER A 62 -7.49 13.41 -8.01
N LEU A 63 -6.95 14.12 -9.01
CA LEU A 63 -6.01 13.54 -9.98
C LEU A 63 -4.75 12.98 -9.31
N ALA A 64 -4.28 13.67 -8.26
CA ALA A 64 -3.12 13.24 -7.46
C ALA A 64 -3.37 11.88 -6.79
N TYR A 65 -4.55 11.66 -6.21
CA TYR A 65 -4.90 10.39 -5.57
C TYR A 65 -4.81 9.20 -6.55
N PHE A 66 -5.36 9.36 -7.76
CA PHE A 66 -5.27 8.33 -8.80
C PHE A 66 -3.86 8.19 -9.37
N GLY A 67 -3.10 9.28 -9.49
CA GLY A 67 -1.70 9.24 -9.90
C GLY A 67 -0.82 8.44 -8.94
N VAL A 68 -0.99 8.66 -7.63
CA VAL A 68 -0.24 7.90 -6.61
C VAL A 68 -0.67 6.43 -6.59
N ASN A 69 -1.97 6.14 -6.69
CA ASN A 69 -2.45 4.74 -6.79
C ASN A 69 -1.91 4.03 -8.02
N LEU A 70 -1.81 4.71 -9.17
CA LEU A 70 -1.24 4.15 -10.38
C LEU A 70 0.25 3.81 -10.21
N ALA A 71 1.02 4.73 -9.62
CA ALA A 71 2.44 4.52 -9.34
C ALA A 71 2.66 3.37 -8.34
N ALA A 72 1.88 3.34 -7.25
CA ALA A 72 1.91 2.27 -6.26
C ALA A 72 1.61 0.90 -6.90
N ALA A 73 0.54 0.83 -7.70
CA ALA A 73 0.12 -0.40 -8.37
C ALA A 73 1.16 -0.92 -9.35
N ALA A 74 1.80 -0.02 -10.12
CA ALA A 74 2.86 -0.39 -11.05
C ALA A 74 4.09 -0.94 -10.34
N CYS A 75 4.50 -0.33 -9.22
CA CYS A 75 5.62 -0.83 -8.40
C CYS A 75 5.34 -2.23 -7.82
N VAL A 76 4.15 -2.45 -7.26
CA VAL A 76 3.78 -3.77 -6.73
C VAL A 76 3.65 -4.80 -7.86
N LEU A 77 3.07 -4.43 -9.00
CA LEU A 77 2.99 -5.35 -10.14
C LEU A 77 4.38 -5.73 -10.67
N PHE A 78 5.34 -4.79 -10.67
CA PHE A 78 6.73 -5.06 -11.03
C PHE A 78 7.40 -6.04 -10.06
N SER A 79 7.13 -5.93 -8.75
CA SER A 79 7.75 -6.83 -7.76
C SER A 79 7.33 -8.29 -7.96
N LEU A 80 6.13 -8.52 -8.49
CA LEU A 80 5.62 -9.87 -8.79
C LEU A 80 6.40 -10.58 -9.90
N ALA A 81 7.23 -9.89 -10.69
CA ALA A 81 8.08 -10.55 -11.69
C ALA A 81 9.11 -11.50 -11.05
N GLY A 82 9.50 -11.26 -9.79
CA GLY A 82 10.44 -12.11 -9.05
C GLY A 82 9.81 -13.36 -8.43
N ASN A 83 8.53 -13.28 -8.05
CA ASN A 83 7.74 -14.38 -7.50
C ASN A 83 6.27 -14.13 -7.84
N PHE A 84 5.78 -14.81 -8.89
CA PHE A 84 4.50 -14.48 -9.47
C PHE A 84 3.33 -14.91 -8.59
N ASN A 85 2.46 -13.95 -8.28
CA ASN A 85 1.21 -14.18 -7.57
C ASN A 85 0.05 -13.67 -8.43
N LEU A 86 -0.74 -14.60 -8.99
CA LEU A 86 -1.83 -14.25 -9.89
C LEU A 86 -2.89 -13.36 -9.23
N ALA A 87 -3.27 -13.65 -7.99
CA ALA A 87 -4.29 -12.87 -7.28
C ALA A 87 -3.81 -11.43 -7.04
N ALA A 88 -2.57 -11.27 -6.61
CA ALA A 88 -1.95 -9.95 -6.45
C ALA A 88 -1.80 -9.24 -7.82
N ALA A 89 -1.44 -9.94 -8.90
CA ALA A 89 -1.35 -9.33 -10.22
C ALA A 89 -2.70 -8.79 -10.70
N VAL A 90 -3.77 -9.58 -10.54
CA VAL A 90 -5.14 -9.18 -10.94
C VAL A 90 -5.58 -7.92 -10.20
N ILE A 91 -5.37 -7.84 -8.88
CA ILE A 91 -5.75 -6.65 -8.12
C ILE A 91 -4.90 -5.43 -8.51
N GLN A 92 -3.60 -5.59 -8.80
CA GLN A 92 -2.77 -4.48 -9.28
C GLN A 92 -3.24 -3.98 -10.66
N CYS A 93 -3.56 -4.91 -11.58
CA CYS A 93 -4.14 -4.55 -12.88
C CYS A 93 -5.46 -3.78 -12.71
N PHE A 94 -6.32 -4.19 -11.79
CA PHE A 94 -7.54 -3.45 -11.48
C PHE A 94 -7.26 -2.01 -11.02
N TRP A 95 -6.32 -1.82 -10.07
CA TRP A 95 -5.95 -0.49 -9.59
C TRP A 95 -5.35 0.40 -10.68
N ILE A 96 -4.54 -0.16 -11.58
CA ILE A 96 -4.00 0.53 -12.74
C ILE A 96 -5.14 1.00 -13.64
N LEU A 97 -6.04 0.10 -14.04
CA LEU A 97 -7.16 0.43 -14.93
C LEU A 97 -8.10 1.48 -14.32
N ALA A 98 -8.47 1.32 -13.04
CA ALA A 98 -9.31 2.28 -12.34
C ALA A 98 -8.67 3.67 -12.30
N SER A 99 -7.36 3.73 -12.04
CA SER A 99 -6.61 5.00 -12.00
C SER A 99 -6.50 5.65 -13.36
N LEU A 100 -6.23 4.88 -14.42
CA LEU A 100 -6.17 5.39 -15.80
C LEU A 100 -7.54 5.92 -16.26
N LEU A 101 -8.62 5.19 -16.00
CA LEU A 101 -9.98 5.64 -16.33
C LEU A 101 -10.32 6.94 -15.60
N ALA A 102 -10.02 7.01 -14.30
CA ALA A 102 -10.23 8.20 -13.50
C ALA A 102 -9.45 9.41 -14.05
N ILE A 103 -8.17 9.23 -14.36
CA ILE A 103 -7.33 10.28 -14.96
C ILE A 103 -7.89 10.72 -16.32
N GLY A 104 -8.22 9.78 -17.20
CA GLY A 104 -8.75 10.06 -18.54
C GLY A 104 -10.05 10.86 -18.53
N ILE A 105 -11.01 10.48 -17.66
CA ILE A 105 -12.28 11.22 -17.50
C ILE A 105 -12.03 12.67 -17.08
N ARG A 106 -11.06 12.90 -16.19
CA ARG A 106 -10.75 14.25 -15.68
C ARG A 106 -10.08 15.12 -16.74
N LEU A 107 -9.12 14.56 -17.46
CA LEU A 107 -8.44 15.27 -18.57
C LEU A 107 -9.40 15.59 -19.72
N ALA A 108 -10.40 14.75 -19.98
CA ALA A 108 -11.43 15.03 -20.98
C ALA A 108 -12.36 16.19 -20.58
N ARG A 109 -12.69 16.34 -19.29
CA ARG A 109 -13.55 17.42 -18.78
C ARG A 109 -12.87 18.80 -18.82
N SER A 110 -11.54 18.85 -18.73
CA SER A 110 -10.77 20.11 -18.83
C SER A 110 -10.70 20.68 -20.25
N ARG A 111 -11.21 19.97 -21.26
CA ARG A 111 -11.20 20.39 -22.68
C ARG A 111 -12.58 20.80 -23.20
N GLY A 112 -13.46 21.33 -22.35
CA GLY A 112 -14.74 21.86 -22.80
C GLY A 112 -14.55 22.87 -23.95
N PRO A 113 -15.42 22.91 -24.97
CA PRO A 113 -15.24 23.77 -26.14
C PRO A 113 -15.11 25.22 -25.67
N GLY A 114 -13.94 25.83 -25.94
CA GLY A 114 -13.80 27.27 -25.87
C GLY A 114 -14.68 27.84 -26.96
N TRP A 115 -15.86 28.31 -26.61
CA TRP A 115 -16.62 29.19 -27.48
C TRP A 115 -15.82 30.49 -27.55
N GLU A 116 -14.99 30.59 -28.59
CA GLU A 116 -14.38 31.83 -29.04
C GLU A 116 -15.50 32.70 -29.62
N ASP A 117 -16.19 33.40 -28.72
CA ASP A 117 -17.17 34.41 -29.07
C ASP A 117 -16.41 35.73 -29.26
N GLY A 118 -16.10 36.04 -30.53
CA GLY A 118 -15.58 37.33 -30.99
C GLY A 118 -15.92 37.57 -32.44
#